data_AF-A0A645BRQ2-F1
#
_entry.id   AF-A0A645BRQ2-F1
#
_cell.length_a   1.000
_cell.length_b   1.000
_cell.length_c   1.000
_cell.angle_alpha   90.00
_cell.angle_beta   90.00
_cell.angle_gamma   90.00
#
_symmetry.space_group_name_H-M   'P 1'
#
loop_
_entity.id
_entity.type
_entity.pdbx_description
1 polymer ?
#
loop_
_entity_poly.entity_id
_entity_poly.type
_entity_poly.pdbx_seq_one_letter_code
_entity_poly.pdbx_strand_id
1 'polypeptide(L)'
;MTEEYPKEQIYFHRPMDGKVGLFKQYHIHYEDIAVSIFKELGRLMDILCRDGLIEKIECPAIVIQAKDDAVADPTSAPEIFARLSSKNKELYTPDYGEHSIVLTEGRHEAFRRVAMFIEGIE
;
A
#
# COMPACT_ATOMS: atom_id res chain seq x y z
N MET A 1 21.93 -2.11 17.82
CA MET A 1 22.60 -3.07 16.91
C MET A 1 22.44 -2.53 15.51
N THR A 2 23.51 -2.10 14.85
CA THR A 2 23.47 -1.96 13.40
C THR A 2 23.51 -3.38 12.87
N GLU A 3 22.39 -3.89 12.37
CA GLU A 3 22.37 -5.18 11.69
C GLU A 3 23.29 -5.03 10.46
N GLU A 4 24.48 -5.62 10.53
CA GLU A 4 25.33 -5.75 9.35
C GLU A 4 24.61 -6.70 8.40
N TYR A 5 24.18 -6.16 7.24
CA TYR A 5 23.55 -6.95 6.21
C TYR A 5 24.48 -8.10 5.76
N PRO A 6 23.93 -9.27 5.39
CA PRO A 6 24.74 -10.40 4.94
C PRO A 6 25.67 -9.97 3.81
N LYS A 7 26.95 -10.37 3.87
CA LYS A 7 27.95 -10.02 2.84
C LYS A 7 27.59 -10.49 1.42
N GLU A 8 26.70 -11.47 1.33
CA GLU A 8 26.22 -12.10 0.09
C GLU A 8 24.93 -11.45 -0.45
N GLN A 9 24.44 -10.38 0.18
CA GLN A 9 23.19 -9.72 -0.20
C GLN A 9 23.30 -9.13 -1.62
N ILE A 10 22.40 -9.56 -2.50
CA ILE A 10 22.26 -9.02 -3.85
C ILE A 10 21.26 -7.87 -3.83
N TYR A 11 21.60 -6.78 -4.50
CA TYR A 11 20.76 -5.58 -4.64
C TYR A 11 20.34 -5.40 -6.10
N PHE A 12 19.09 -5.00 -6.28
CA PHE A 12 18.58 -4.43 -7.53
C PHE A 12 18.67 -2.91 -7.46
N HIS A 13 19.42 -2.31 -8.39
CA HIS A 13 19.54 -0.87 -8.48
C HIS A 13 18.41 -0.29 -9.34
N ARG A 14 17.59 0.58 -8.75
CA ARG A 14 16.51 1.28 -9.44
C ARG A 14 16.99 2.68 -9.84
N PRO A 15 17.05 3.01 -11.15
CA PRO A 15 17.43 4.34 -11.58
C PRO A 15 16.41 5.37 -11.09
N MET A 16 16.91 6.55 -10.74
CA MET A 16 16.12 7.68 -10.26
C MET A 16 15.70 8.63 -11.39
N ASP A 17 16.18 8.37 -12.61
CA ASP A 17 15.87 9.14 -13.80
C ASP A 17 14.35 9.16 -14.04
N GLY A 18 13.79 10.35 -14.19
CA GLY A 18 12.35 10.57 -14.40
C GLY A 18 11.53 10.80 -13.13
N LYS A 19 12.08 10.63 -11.92
CA LYS A 19 11.38 10.99 -10.67
C LYS A 19 11.53 12.48 -10.38
N VAL A 20 10.44 13.22 -10.57
CA VAL A 20 10.38 14.70 -10.40
C VAL A 20 9.25 15.10 -9.45
N GLY A 21 9.21 16.38 -9.05
CA GLY A 21 8.13 16.94 -8.23
C GLY A 21 7.96 16.25 -6.87
N LEU A 22 6.71 16.00 -6.48
CA LEU A 22 6.33 15.38 -5.20
C LEU A 22 6.94 13.98 -5.02
N PHE A 23 7.03 13.20 -6.09
CA PHE A 23 7.66 11.88 -6.07
C PHE A 23 9.12 11.94 -5.66
N LYS A 24 9.87 12.99 -6.06
CA LYS A 24 11.25 13.18 -5.62
C LYS A 24 11.33 13.69 -4.18
N GLN A 25 10.43 14.61 -3.80
CA GLN A 25 10.43 15.24 -2.48
C GLN A 25 10.13 14.25 -1.35
N TYR A 26 9.21 13.32 -1.58
CA TYR A 26 8.75 12.35 -0.58
C TYR A 26 9.17 10.91 -0.93
N HIS A 27 10.14 10.75 -1.83
CA HIS A 27 10.62 9.42 -2.18
C HIS A 27 11.23 8.75 -0.95
N ILE A 28 10.78 7.54 -0.64
CA ILE A 28 11.53 6.67 0.27
C ILE A 28 12.76 6.15 -0.48
N HIS A 29 13.96 6.61 -0.12
CA HIS A 29 15.24 6.26 -0.75
C HIS A 29 15.51 4.74 -0.71
N TYR A 30 15.13 4.06 -1.78
CA TYR A 30 15.52 2.67 -2.04
C TYR A 30 16.03 2.59 -3.48
N GLU A 31 17.11 3.31 -3.76
CA GLU A 31 17.89 3.16 -4.98
C GLU A 31 18.41 1.72 -5.08
N ASP A 32 18.79 1.12 -3.95
CA ASP A 32 19.21 -0.26 -3.86
C ASP A 32 18.20 -1.08 -3.05
N ILE A 33 17.52 -2.01 -3.72
CA ILE A 33 16.53 -2.90 -3.10
C ILE A 33 17.16 -4.28 -2.97
N ALA A 34 17.27 -4.78 -1.74
CA ALA A 34 17.71 -6.15 -1.50
C ALA A 34 16.75 -7.15 -2.18
N VAL A 35 17.26 -8.00 -3.08
CA VAL A 35 16.43 -8.96 -3.84
C VAL A 35 15.70 -9.94 -2.91
N SER A 36 16.29 -10.25 -1.76
CA SER A 36 15.68 -11.08 -0.70
C SER A 36 14.37 -10.51 -0.15
N ILE A 37 14.15 -9.18 -0.21
CA ILE A 37 12.91 -8.55 0.27
C ILE A 37 11.70 -9.06 -0.51
N PHE A 38 11.82 -9.34 -1.81
CA PHE A 38 10.70 -9.85 -2.61
C PHE A 38 10.23 -11.23 -2.11
N LYS A 39 11.17 -12.09 -1.66
CA LYS A 39 10.82 -13.37 -1.05
C LYS A 39 10.09 -13.19 0.27
N GLU A 40 10.55 -12.27 1.12
CA GLU A 40 9.92 -12.01 2.41
C GLU A 40 8.57 -11.31 2.27
N LEU A 41 8.42 -10.42 1.28
CA LEU A 41 7.14 -9.83 0.91
C LEU A 41 6.15 -10.91 0.47
N GLY A 42 6.57 -11.84 -0.40
CA GLY A 42 5.74 -12.99 -0.80
C GLY A 42 5.31 -13.84 0.40
N ARG A 43 6.22 -14.15 1.32
CA ARG A 43 5.90 -14.89 2.56
C ARG A 43 4.90 -14.15 3.44
N LEU A 44 5.01 -12.82 3.52
CA LEU A 44 4.03 -12.00 4.25
C LEU A 44 2.67 -12.04 3.57
N MET A 45 2.60 -11.90 2.25
CA MET A 45 1.36 -12.00 1.48
C MET A 45 0.72 -13.38 1.66
N ASP A 46 1.50 -14.47 1.61
CA ASP A 46 1.00 -15.83 1.89
C ASP A 46 0.41 -15.99 3.28
N ILE A 47 0.91 -15.25 4.28
CA ILE A 47 0.35 -15.28 5.64
C ILE A 47 -0.94 -14.46 5.69
N LEU A 48 -0.95 -13.26 5.10
CA LEU A 48 -2.10 -12.36 5.09
C LEU A 48 -3.28 -12.93 4.30
N CYS A 49 -3.00 -13.60 3.18
CA CYS A 49 -4.02 -14.16 2.30
C CYS A 49 -4.64 -15.45 2.84
N ARG A 50 -4.06 -16.10 3.86
CA ARG A 50 -4.66 -17.29 4.50
C ARG A 50 -6.08 -17.00 4.95
N ASP A 51 -6.94 -17.99 4.75
CA ASP A 51 -8.34 -17.92 5.17
C ASP A 51 -8.44 -17.65 6.67
N GLY A 52 -9.30 -16.69 7.02
CA GLY A 52 -9.63 -16.35 8.39
C GLY A 52 -8.74 -15.31 9.05
N LEU A 53 -7.69 -14.77 8.41
CA LEU A 53 -6.89 -13.70 9.02
C LEU A 53 -7.47 -12.31 8.74
N ILE A 54 -7.75 -11.97 7.48
CA ILE A 54 -8.40 -10.70 7.10
C ILE A 54 -9.80 -10.61 7.73
N GLU A 55 -10.49 -11.74 7.81
CA GLU A 55 -11.83 -11.88 8.39
C GLU A 55 -11.84 -11.59 9.91
N LYS A 56 -10.69 -11.57 10.60
CA LYS A 56 -10.61 -11.18 12.02
C LYS A 56 -10.56 -9.66 12.22
N ILE A 57 -10.46 -8.88 11.15
CA ILE A 57 -10.44 -7.42 11.23
C ILE A 57 -11.89 -6.94 11.33
N GLU A 58 -12.30 -6.64 12.56
CA GLU A 58 -13.67 -6.20 12.91
C GLU A 58 -13.77 -4.70 13.19
N CYS A 59 -12.65 -4.00 13.36
CA CYS A 59 -12.64 -2.56 13.61
C CYS A 59 -13.13 -1.78 12.37
N PRO A 60 -13.63 -0.54 12.53
CA PRO A 60 -13.94 0.29 11.39
C PRO A 60 -12.75 0.40 10.43
N ALA A 61 -13.00 0.21 9.13
CA ALA A 61 -11.94 0.16 8.12
C ALA A 61 -12.34 0.83 6.80
N ILE A 62 -11.48 1.71 6.29
CA ILE A 62 -11.58 2.23 4.92
C ILE A 62 -10.46 1.64 4.07
N VAL A 63 -10.80 1.11 2.90
CA VAL A 63 -9.85 0.57 1.92
C VAL A 63 -9.80 1.51 0.73
N ILE A 64 -8.60 1.95 0.34
CA ILE A 64 -8.39 2.92 -0.75
C ILE A 64 -7.36 2.38 -1.72
N GLN A 65 -7.71 2.31 -3.00
CA GLN A 65 -6.78 1.95 -4.07
C GLN A 65 -7.23 2.58 -5.40
N ALA A 66 -6.33 3.23 -6.12
CA ALA A 66 -6.65 3.78 -7.44
C ALA A 66 -6.72 2.66 -8.49
N LYS A 67 -7.58 2.83 -9.49
CA LYS A 67 -7.73 1.85 -10.59
C LYS A 67 -6.53 1.80 -11.53
N ASP A 68 -5.75 2.89 -11.58
CA ASP A 68 -4.52 3.02 -12.35
C ASP A 68 -3.25 2.66 -11.55
N ASP A 69 -3.38 1.94 -10.44
CA ASP A 69 -2.23 1.37 -9.72
C ASP A 69 -1.52 0.34 -10.61
N ALA A 70 -0.31 0.68 -11.06
CA ALA A 70 0.53 -0.17 -11.91
C ALA A 70 1.47 -1.10 -11.12
N VAL A 71 1.41 -1.09 -9.78
CA VAL A 71 2.30 -1.85 -8.90
C VAL A 71 1.54 -2.93 -8.13
N ALA A 72 0.42 -2.56 -7.48
CA ALA A 72 -0.47 -3.51 -6.84
C ALA A 72 -1.69 -3.77 -7.73
N ASP A 73 -2.13 -5.03 -7.84
CA ASP A 73 -3.29 -5.39 -8.66
C ASP A 73 -4.54 -4.63 -8.17
N PRO A 74 -5.23 -3.86 -9.03
CA PRO A 74 -6.45 -3.11 -8.66
C PRO A 74 -7.60 -3.96 -8.10
N THR A 75 -7.56 -5.29 -8.28
CA THR A 75 -8.53 -6.22 -7.68
C THR A 75 -8.28 -6.47 -6.19
N SER A 76 -7.09 -6.13 -5.68
CA SER A 76 -6.68 -6.36 -4.29
C SER A 76 -7.59 -5.64 -3.28
N ALA A 77 -7.91 -4.37 -3.50
CA ALA A 77 -8.77 -3.62 -2.58
C ALA A 77 -10.20 -4.17 -2.50
N PRO A 78 -10.90 -4.48 -3.62
CA PRO A 78 -12.16 -5.21 -3.58
C PRO A 78 -12.09 -6.55 -2.83
N GLU A 79 -11.04 -7.34 -3.02
CA GLU A 79 -10.87 -8.63 -2.34
C GLU A 79 -10.69 -8.45 -0.82
N ILE A 80 -9.82 -7.53 -0.40
CA ILE A 80 -9.62 -7.20 1.02
C ILE A 80 -10.95 -6.72 1.61
N PHE A 81 -11.61 -5.77 0.96
CA PHE A 81 -12.88 -5.20 1.42
C PHE A 81 -13.96 -6.26 1.59
N ALA A 82 -14.07 -7.21 0.66
CA ALA A 82 -15.03 -8.30 0.74
C ALA A 82 -14.78 -9.22 1.95
N ARG A 83 -13.51 -9.46 2.29
CA ARG A 83 -13.08 -10.36 3.37
C ARG A 83 -13.11 -9.73 4.77
N LEU A 84 -13.07 -8.40 4.90
CA LEU A 84 -13.16 -7.73 6.20
C LEU A 84 -14.50 -8.06 6.91
N SER A 85 -14.45 -8.45 8.18
CA SER A 85 -15.65 -8.64 9.02
C SER A 85 -16.14 -7.34 9.69
N SER A 86 -15.47 -6.22 9.43
CA SER A 86 -15.88 -4.91 9.91
C SER A 86 -17.32 -4.57 9.49
N LYS A 87 -18.12 -4.14 10.47
CA LYS A 87 -19.49 -3.66 10.26
C LYS A 87 -19.55 -2.24 9.71
N ASN A 88 -18.51 -1.45 9.95
CA ASN A 88 -18.37 -0.09 9.43
C ASN A 88 -17.16 -0.07 8.51
N LYS A 89 -17.39 -0.32 7.22
CA LYS A 89 -16.33 -0.34 6.22
C LYS A 89 -16.69 0.41 4.95
N GLU A 90 -15.71 1.09 4.38
CA GLU A 90 -15.82 1.80 3.11
C GLU A 90 -14.75 1.34 2.11
N LEU A 91 -15.10 1.37 0.82
CA LEU A 91 -14.19 1.14 -0.29
C LEU A 91 -14.20 2.37 -1.19
N TYR A 92 -13.03 2.96 -1.41
CA TYR A 92 -12.86 4.09 -2.33
C TYR A 92 -11.84 3.75 -3.43
N THR A 93 -12.33 3.67 -4.67
CA THR A 93 -11.55 3.27 -5.84
C THR A 93 -11.57 4.34 -6.94
N PRO A 94 -10.81 5.45 -6.78
CA PRO A 94 -10.75 6.49 -7.80
C PRO A 94 -10.17 5.97 -9.11
N ASP A 95 -10.56 6.58 -10.23
CA ASP A 95 -10.00 6.23 -11.55
C ASP A 95 -8.51 6.56 -11.65
N TYR A 96 -8.05 7.57 -10.92
CA TYR A 96 -6.68 8.07 -10.94
C TYR A 96 -6.13 8.25 -9.53
N GLY A 97 -4.85 7.93 -9.36
CA GLY A 97 -4.14 8.07 -8.10
C GLY A 97 -2.81 7.32 -8.06
N GLU A 98 -2.54 6.46 -9.06
CA GLU A 98 -1.34 5.64 -9.16
C GLU A 98 -1.12 4.79 -7.89
N HIS A 99 0.05 4.17 -7.77
CA HIS A 99 0.38 3.37 -6.59
C HIS A 99 0.54 4.20 -5.30
N SER A 100 1.13 5.39 -5.42
CA SER A 100 1.41 6.28 -4.29
C SER A 100 0.38 7.40 -4.18
N ILE A 101 -0.89 7.03 -4.03
CA ILE A 101 -2.03 7.98 -4.02
C ILE A 101 -1.89 9.14 -3.05
N VAL A 102 -1.18 8.95 -1.94
CA VAL A 102 -0.92 10.01 -0.94
C VAL A 102 0.10 11.06 -1.42
N LEU A 103 0.82 10.80 -2.51
CA LEU A 103 1.84 11.68 -3.10
C LEU A 103 1.44 12.24 -4.47
N THR A 104 0.23 11.95 -4.96
CA THR A 104 -0.27 12.52 -6.22
C THR A 104 -0.96 13.87 -5.99
N GLU A 105 -1.23 14.60 -7.07
CA GLU A 105 -2.01 15.84 -6.98
C GLU A 105 -3.44 15.61 -6.47
N GLY A 106 -4.02 14.43 -6.75
CA GLY A 106 -5.35 14.03 -6.31
C GLY A 106 -5.46 13.62 -4.83
N ARG A 107 -4.35 13.56 -4.08
CA ARG A 107 -4.27 13.05 -2.70
C ARG A 107 -5.28 13.65 -1.72
N HIS A 108 -5.68 14.91 -1.94
CA HIS A 108 -6.59 15.62 -1.04
C HIS A 108 -7.96 14.95 -0.93
N GLU A 109 -8.44 14.30 -1.99
CA GLU A 109 -9.71 13.57 -1.92
C GLU A 109 -9.59 12.31 -1.07
N ALA A 110 -8.48 11.55 -1.19
CA ALA A 110 -8.22 10.43 -0.30
C ALA A 110 -8.16 10.87 1.17
N PHE A 111 -7.52 12.01 1.47
CA PHE A 111 -7.47 12.56 2.83
C PHE A 111 -8.85 12.99 3.32
N ARG A 112 -9.65 13.66 2.48
CA ARG A 112 -11.02 14.07 2.83
C ARG A 112 -11.88 12.86 3.17
N ARG A 113 -11.82 11.80 2.36
CA ARG A 113 -12.56 10.54 2.57
C ARG A 113 -12.19 9.89 3.90
N VAL A 114 -10.89 9.82 4.20
CA VAL A 114 -10.41 9.29 5.49
C VAL A 114 -10.91 10.15 6.65
N ALA A 115 -10.87 11.48 6.54
CA ALA A 115 -11.37 12.37 7.59
C ALA A 115 -12.87 12.18 7.83
N MET A 116 -13.69 12.16 6.76
CA MET A 116 -15.14 11.93 6.85
C MET A 116 -15.46 10.56 7.43
N PHE A 117 -14.69 9.53 7.06
CA PHE A 117 -14.85 8.18 7.61
C PHE A 117 -14.59 8.17 9.12
N ILE A 118 -13.52 8.83 9.58
CA ILE A 118 -13.18 8.96 11.01
C ILE A 118 -14.26 9.72 11.78
N GLU A 119 -14.71 10.87 11.26
CA GLU A 119 -15.79 11.67 11.87
C GLU A 119 -17.10 10.88 11.96
N GLY A 120 -17.38 9.98 11.01
CA GLY A 120 -18.56 9.11 11.00
C GLY A 120 -18.47 7.88 11.90
N ILE A 121 -17.34 7.64 12.57
CA ILE A 121 -17.16 6.54 13.55
C ILE A 121 -17.55 6.98 14.98
N GLU A 122 -17.66 8.29 15.24
CA GLU A 122 -18.07 8.84 16.54
C GLU A 122 -19.52 8.48 16.94
#